data_AF-A0A955SUN1-F1
#
_entry.id   AF-A0A955SUN1-F1
#
_cell.length_a   1.000
_cell.length_b   1.000
_cell.length_c   1.000
_cell.angle_alpha   90.00
_cell.angle_beta   90.00
_cell.angle_gamma   90.00
#
_symmetry.space_group_name_H-M   'P 1'
#
loop_
_entity.id
_entity.type
_entity.pdbx_description
1 polymer ?
#
loop_
_entity_poly.entity_id
_entity_poly.type
_entity_poly.pdbx_seq_one_letter_code
_entity_poly.pdbx_strand_id
1 'polypeptide(L)'
;GLNKNSKNELTILEEQIALASEYNELILVHTPHLEDKLKGTKLIMDAIKRNGNIDPGRVLIDHVEEHTVEIVLDQGFWAGMTLYPDTKCTPQRAVDILEMYGNERLWMNSAGDWGPSDPLSVPKACNEMARRGHTQAEIEKVSFRNPKTFLSQCSKFKVDG
;
A
#
# COMPACT_ATOMS: atom_id res chain seq x y z
N GLY A 1 -8.04 -6.48 -6.49
CA GLY A 1 -8.68 -5.77 -5.37
C GLY A 1 -10.17 -5.72 -5.61
N LEU A 2 -10.89 -4.89 -4.85
CA LEU A 2 -12.32 -4.68 -5.02
C LEU A 2 -12.55 -3.28 -5.59
N ASN A 3 -13.58 -3.10 -6.43
CA ASN A 3 -14.03 -1.78 -6.87
C ASN A 3 -15.43 -1.45 -6.33
N LYS A 4 -16.41 -2.36 -6.53
CA LYS A 4 -17.80 -2.19 -6.08
C LYS A 4 -18.16 -3.02 -4.84
N ASN A 5 -17.21 -3.78 -4.30
CA ASN A 5 -17.42 -4.71 -3.18
C ASN A 5 -18.55 -5.73 -3.42
N SER A 6 -18.73 -6.12 -4.68
CA SER A 6 -19.72 -7.12 -5.06
C SER A 6 -19.29 -8.52 -4.64
N LYS A 7 -20.25 -9.43 -4.52
CA LYS A 7 -19.98 -10.84 -4.23
C LYS A 7 -19.06 -11.47 -5.27
N ASN A 8 -19.26 -11.15 -6.54
CA ASN A 8 -18.46 -11.69 -7.64
C ASN A 8 -17.00 -11.21 -7.55
N GLU A 9 -16.76 -9.92 -7.26
CA GLU A 9 -15.39 -9.42 -7.04
C GLU A 9 -14.73 -10.11 -5.85
N LEU A 10 -15.48 -10.36 -4.77
CA LEU A 10 -14.95 -11.06 -3.60
C LEU A 10 -14.60 -12.51 -3.90
N THR A 11 -15.44 -13.25 -4.63
CA THR A 11 -15.16 -14.63 -5.05
C THR A 11 -13.87 -14.70 -5.85
N ILE A 12 -13.71 -13.84 -6.85
CA ILE A 12 -12.48 -13.83 -7.67
C ILE A 12 -11.26 -13.39 -6.85
N LEU A 13 -11.42 -12.44 -5.93
CA LEU A 13 -10.34 -12.06 -5.02
C LEU A 13 -9.89 -13.25 -4.16
N GLU A 14 -10.82 -14.02 -3.59
CA GLU A 14 -10.51 -15.21 -2.79
C GLU A 14 -9.80 -16.29 -3.60
N GLU A 15 -10.18 -16.50 -4.87
CA GLU A 15 -9.48 -17.40 -5.79
C GLU A 15 -8.05 -16.94 -6.09
N GLN A 16 -7.83 -15.63 -6.32
CA GLN A 16 -6.49 -15.07 -6.51
C GLN A 16 -5.62 -15.20 -5.24
N ILE A 17 -6.21 -15.00 -4.07
CA ILE A 17 -5.55 -15.19 -2.77
C ILE A 17 -5.16 -16.67 -2.59
N ALA A 18 -6.04 -17.60 -2.96
CA ALA A 18 -5.75 -19.04 -2.91
C ALA A 18 -4.58 -19.42 -3.82
N LEU A 19 -4.53 -18.89 -5.04
CA LEU A 19 -3.38 -19.08 -5.94
C LEU A 19 -2.10 -18.50 -5.33
N ALA A 20 -2.13 -17.27 -4.80
CA ALA A 20 -0.95 -16.68 -4.17
C ALA A 20 -0.44 -17.53 -2.99
N SER A 21 -1.35 -18.11 -2.19
CA SER A 21 -0.99 -19.05 -1.12
C SER A 21 -0.37 -20.34 -1.66
N GLU A 22 -0.94 -20.93 -2.73
CA GLU A 22 -0.45 -22.19 -3.32
C GLU A 22 0.98 -22.04 -3.86
N TYR A 23 1.26 -20.91 -4.52
CA TYR A 23 2.55 -20.64 -5.16
C TYR A 23 3.51 -19.82 -4.28
N ASN A 24 3.15 -19.51 -3.03
CA ASN A 24 3.91 -18.68 -2.10
C ASN A 24 4.32 -17.29 -2.68
N GLU A 25 3.42 -16.69 -3.46
CA GLU A 25 3.64 -15.39 -4.09
C GLU A 25 3.27 -14.23 -3.13
N LEU A 26 3.88 -13.06 -3.35
CA LEU A 26 3.50 -11.83 -2.65
C LEU A 26 2.14 -11.32 -3.15
N ILE A 27 1.40 -10.64 -2.27
CA ILE A 27 0.13 -10.00 -2.64
C ILE A 27 0.30 -8.48 -2.57
N LEU A 28 -0.01 -7.81 -3.69
CA LEU A 28 -0.25 -6.38 -3.73
C LEU A 28 -1.70 -6.19 -4.18
N VAL A 29 -2.51 -5.56 -3.34
CA VAL A 29 -3.95 -5.43 -3.59
C VAL A 29 -4.41 -4.00 -3.40
N HIS A 30 -5.04 -3.44 -4.43
CA HIS A 30 -5.66 -2.11 -4.35
C HIS A 30 -6.96 -2.14 -3.55
N THR A 31 -7.20 -1.08 -2.79
CA THR A 31 -8.49 -0.79 -2.15
C THR A 31 -9.44 -0.05 -3.11
N PRO A 32 -10.78 -0.14 -2.91
CA PRO A 32 -11.75 0.54 -3.77
C PRO A 32 -11.73 2.06 -3.62
N HIS A 33 -12.52 2.76 -4.44
CA HIS A 33 -12.69 4.22 -4.35
C HIS A 33 -13.49 4.66 -3.10
N LEU A 34 -13.50 5.98 -2.85
CA LEU A 34 -13.85 6.63 -1.59
C LEU A 34 -15.17 6.17 -0.94
N GLU A 35 -16.28 6.06 -1.69
CA GLU A 35 -17.61 5.80 -1.10
C GLU A 35 -17.67 4.52 -0.26
N ASP A 36 -16.89 3.50 -0.61
CA ASP A 36 -16.85 2.23 0.11
C ASP A 36 -15.43 1.80 0.52
N LYS A 37 -14.45 2.74 0.57
CA LYS A 37 -13.04 2.40 0.78
C LYS A 37 -12.79 1.65 2.09
N LEU A 38 -13.31 2.15 3.21
CA LEU A 38 -13.15 1.50 4.52
C LEU A 38 -13.75 0.09 4.55
N LYS A 39 -14.96 -0.07 4.02
CA LYS A 39 -15.67 -1.35 3.95
C LYS A 39 -14.91 -2.34 3.07
N GLY A 40 -14.50 -1.91 1.87
CA GLY A 40 -13.73 -2.75 0.96
C GLY A 40 -12.36 -3.14 1.51
N THR A 41 -11.68 -2.22 2.19
CA THR A 41 -10.41 -2.51 2.87
C THR A 41 -10.58 -3.62 3.91
N LYS A 42 -11.63 -3.54 4.75
CA LYS A 42 -11.95 -4.60 5.72
C LYS A 42 -12.27 -5.94 5.03
N LEU A 43 -13.09 -5.93 3.98
CA LEU A 43 -13.41 -7.15 3.22
C LEU A 43 -12.17 -7.81 2.62
N ILE A 44 -11.23 -7.02 2.08
CA ILE A 44 -9.96 -7.51 1.54
C ILE A 44 -9.12 -8.16 2.67
N MET A 45 -8.93 -7.46 3.79
CA MET A 45 -8.17 -7.99 4.93
C MET A 45 -8.80 -9.26 5.51
N ASP A 46 -10.13 -9.30 5.64
CA ASP A 46 -10.86 -10.48 6.11
C ASP A 46 -10.68 -11.66 5.15
N ALA A 47 -10.76 -11.42 3.83
CA ALA A 47 -10.54 -12.46 2.82
C ALA A 47 -9.12 -13.04 2.90
N ILE A 48 -8.11 -12.17 3.06
CA ILE A 48 -6.72 -12.61 3.25
C ILE A 48 -6.58 -13.45 4.52
N LYS A 49 -7.11 -12.96 5.66
CA LYS A 49 -7.02 -13.67 6.95
C LYS A 49 -7.78 -14.99 6.98
N ARG A 50 -8.89 -15.12 6.25
CA ARG A 50 -9.59 -16.40 6.08
C ARG A 50 -8.69 -17.45 5.41
N ASN A 51 -7.78 -17.02 4.54
CA ASN A 51 -6.72 -17.86 4.02
C ASN A 51 -5.56 -17.89 5.03
N GLY A 52 -5.71 -18.71 6.08
CA GLY A 52 -4.79 -18.75 7.24
C GLY A 52 -3.34 -19.16 6.95
N ASN A 53 -2.98 -19.41 5.70
CA ASN A 53 -1.62 -19.72 5.26
C ASN A 53 -0.83 -18.48 4.79
N ILE A 54 -1.46 -17.30 4.75
CA ILE A 54 -0.83 -16.07 4.26
C ILE A 54 -0.40 -15.21 5.45
N ASP A 55 0.90 -14.97 5.56
CA ASP A 55 1.47 -13.99 6.49
C ASP A 55 1.07 -12.57 6.05
N PRO A 56 0.40 -11.76 6.91
CA PRO A 56 0.14 -10.35 6.65
C PRO A 56 1.39 -9.54 6.22
N GLY A 57 2.57 -9.91 6.72
CA GLY A 57 3.85 -9.28 6.33
C GLY A 57 4.26 -9.51 4.88
N ARG A 58 3.58 -10.41 4.15
CA ARG A 58 3.75 -10.67 2.72
C ARG A 58 2.67 -10.03 1.86
N VAL A 59 1.83 -9.17 2.45
CA VAL A 59 0.74 -8.50 1.76
C VAL A 59 0.81 -6.98 1.92
N LEU A 60 0.73 -6.28 0.79
CA LEU A 60 0.60 -4.84 0.70
C LEU A 60 -0.82 -4.45 0.32
N ILE A 61 -1.48 -3.72 1.19
CA ILE A 61 -2.76 -3.05 0.91
C ILE A 61 -2.44 -1.67 0.34
N ASP A 62 -2.70 -1.47 -0.94
CA ASP A 62 -2.39 -0.23 -1.66
C ASP A 62 -3.57 0.75 -1.69
N HIS A 63 -3.25 2.01 -1.93
CA HIS A 63 -4.16 3.16 -1.88
C HIS A 63 -4.76 3.40 -0.49
N VAL A 64 -4.01 3.16 0.58
CA VAL A 64 -4.47 3.55 1.92
C VAL A 64 -4.61 5.07 2.03
N GLU A 65 -5.52 5.49 2.89
CA GLU A 65 -5.78 6.89 3.24
C GLU A 65 -5.83 7.00 4.77
N GLU A 66 -5.99 8.21 5.30
CA GLU A 66 -5.92 8.52 6.73
C GLU A 66 -6.86 7.66 7.58
N HIS A 67 -8.02 7.30 7.02
CA HIS A 67 -9.07 6.54 7.71
C HIS A 67 -8.96 5.01 7.52
N THR A 68 -7.99 4.53 6.73
CA THR A 68 -7.77 3.08 6.52
C THR A 68 -6.38 2.60 6.89
N VAL A 69 -5.39 3.49 6.96
CA VAL A 69 -4.01 3.12 7.24
C VAL A 69 -3.82 2.44 8.60
N GLU A 70 -4.47 2.94 9.66
CA GLU A 70 -4.36 2.38 11.02
C GLU A 70 -4.79 0.91 11.05
N ILE A 71 -5.99 0.61 10.56
CA ILE A 71 -6.53 -0.77 10.58
C ILE A 71 -5.72 -1.75 9.72
N VAL A 72 -4.99 -1.25 8.72
CA VAL A 72 -4.08 -2.06 7.88
C VAL A 72 -2.82 -2.39 8.67
N LEU A 73 -2.20 -1.37 9.29
CA LEU A 73 -0.97 -1.54 10.06
C LEU A 73 -1.18 -2.39 11.33
N ASP A 74 -2.27 -2.14 12.07
CA ASP A 74 -2.62 -2.89 13.29
C ASP A 74 -2.77 -4.40 13.05
N GLN A 75 -3.09 -4.77 11.81
CA GLN A 75 -3.27 -6.16 11.41
C GLN A 75 -2.01 -6.79 10.82
N GLY A 76 -0.88 -6.08 10.84
CA GLY A 76 0.42 -6.57 10.42
C GLY A 76 0.69 -6.48 8.92
N PHE A 77 -0.20 -5.85 8.14
CA PHE A 77 -0.01 -5.66 6.72
C PHE A 77 0.99 -4.55 6.40
N TRP A 78 1.49 -4.53 5.16
CA TRP A 78 2.11 -3.34 4.59
C TRP A 78 1.04 -2.40 4.04
N ALA A 79 1.31 -1.10 4.09
CA ALA A 79 0.41 -0.05 3.63
C ALA A 79 1.06 0.80 2.52
N GLY A 80 0.39 0.88 1.38
CA GLY A 80 0.82 1.65 0.23
C GLY A 80 0.05 2.97 0.08
N MET A 81 0.77 4.09 0.12
CA MET A 81 0.20 5.41 -0.15
C MET A 81 0.45 5.79 -1.61
N THR A 82 -0.62 5.79 -2.39
CA THR A 82 -0.55 6.27 -3.77
C THR A 82 -0.76 7.77 -3.81
N LEU A 83 0.26 8.46 -4.30
CA LEU A 83 0.28 9.88 -4.53
C LEU A 83 -0.27 10.16 -5.92
N TYR A 84 -1.43 10.82 -5.96
CA TYR A 84 -2.12 11.12 -7.21
C TYR A 84 -2.79 12.49 -7.12
N PRO A 85 -2.60 13.38 -8.11
CA PRO A 85 -2.99 14.80 -8.00
C PRO A 85 -4.45 15.04 -7.61
N ASP A 86 -5.38 14.31 -8.22
CA ASP A 86 -6.80 14.67 -8.19
C ASP A 86 -7.69 13.77 -7.32
N THR A 87 -7.31 12.50 -7.12
CA THR A 87 -8.24 11.48 -6.56
C THR A 87 -7.70 10.68 -5.37
N LYS A 88 -6.44 10.86 -4.97
CA LYS A 88 -5.78 10.07 -3.90
C LYS A 88 -5.01 10.98 -2.93
N CYS A 89 -3.97 10.46 -2.28
CA CYS A 89 -3.16 11.23 -1.36
C CYS A 89 -2.36 12.31 -2.10
N THR A 90 -2.30 13.50 -1.51
CA THR A 90 -1.31 14.51 -1.87
C THR A 90 0.00 14.22 -1.14
N PRO A 91 1.15 14.78 -1.59
CA PRO A 91 2.40 14.71 -0.84
C PRO A 91 2.25 15.12 0.63
N GLN A 92 1.55 16.22 0.92
CA GLN A 92 1.32 16.71 2.28
C GLN A 92 0.56 15.69 3.13
N ARG A 93 -0.54 15.14 2.60
CA ARG A 93 -1.36 14.12 3.29
C ARG A 93 -0.57 12.85 3.58
N ALA A 94 0.29 12.42 2.66
CA ALA A 94 1.14 11.26 2.90
C ALA A 94 2.15 11.52 4.02
N VAL A 95 2.72 12.73 4.11
CA VAL A 95 3.59 13.09 5.23
C VAL A 95 2.81 13.18 6.55
N ASP A 96 1.58 13.70 6.55
CA ASP A 96 0.70 13.69 7.73
C ASP A 96 0.46 12.25 8.23
N ILE A 97 0.22 11.28 7.33
CA ILE A 97 0.06 9.86 7.66
C ILE A 97 1.34 9.29 8.29
N LEU A 98 2.51 9.60 7.73
CA LEU A 98 3.80 9.15 8.27
C LEU A 98 4.06 9.70 9.68
N GLU A 99 3.70 10.96 9.93
CA GLU A 99 3.84 11.61 11.23
C GLU A 99 2.89 11.04 12.29
N MET A 100 1.68 10.62 11.88
CA MET A 100 0.70 10.03 12.80
C MET A 100 0.95 8.55 13.10
N TYR A 101 1.36 7.76 12.10
CA TYR A 101 1.39 6.29 12.19
C TYR A 101 2.80 5.68 12.07
N GLY A 102 3.84 6.51 11.90
CA GLY A 102 5.23 6.07 11.77
C GLY A 102 5.59 5.60 10.35
N ASN A 103 6.73 4.89 10.24
CA ASN A 103 7.34 4.58 8.95
C ASN A 103 7.85 3.14 8.78
N GLU A 104 7.45 2.18 9.63
CA GLU A 104 8.00 0.81 9.57
C GLU A 104 7.42 -0.02 8.41
N ARG A 105 6.13 0.11 8.10
CA ARG A 105 5.43 -0.68 7.06
C ARG A 105 4.66 0.18 6.06
N LEU A 106 5.12 1.41 5.90
CA LEU A 106 4.51 2.42 5.03
C LEU A 106 5.47 2.79 3.90
N TRP A 107 4.95 2.90 2.68
CA TRP A 107 5.71 3.40 1.54
C TRP A 107 4.87 4.29 0.64
N MET A 108 5.47 4.90 -0.38
CA MET A 108 4.77 5.76 -1.35
C MET A 108 5.03 5.33 -2.80
N ASN A 109 4.01 5.47 -3.66
CA ASN A 109 4.09 5.27 -5.11
C ASN A 109 3.27 6.34 -5.85
N SER A 110 3.49 6.56 -7.15
CA SER A 110 2.88 7.65 -7.92
C SER A 110 1.81 7.22 -8.94
N ALA A 111 1.34 5.96 -8.89
CA ALA A 111 0.40 5.33 -9.84
C ALA A 111 0.43 5.94 -11.26
N GLY A 112 1.39 5.51 -12.08
CA GLY A 112 1.44 5.89 -13.49
C GLY A 112 0.37 5.14 -14.29
N ASP A 113 -0.87 5.61 -14.23
CA ASP A 113 -2.03 4.97 -14.86
C ASP A 113 -2.67 5.85 -15.96
N TRP A 114 -3.96 5.64 -16.22
CA TRP A 114 -4.71 6.19 -17.35
C TRP A 114 -5.13 7.66 -17.18
N GLY A 115 -5.03 8.23 -15.97
CA GLY A 115 -5.34 9.64 -15.72
C GLY A 115 -4.09 10.53 -15.64
N PRO A 116 -4.26 11.82 -15.28
CA PRO A 116 -3.16 12.76 -15.08
C PRO A 116 -2.25 12.30 -13.92
N SER A 117 -1.22 11.52 -14.24
CA SER A 117 -0.21 11.08 -13.29
C SER A 117 1.00 12.02 -13.29
N ASP A 118 1.61 12.17 -12.12
CA ASP A 118 2.84 12.94 -11.97
C ASP A 118 3.97 11.99 -11.50
N PRO A 119 4.93 11.65 -12.38
CA PRO A 119 6.04 10.75 -12.03
C PRO A 119 6.95 11.33 -10.94
N LEU A 120 6.86 12.62 -10.65
CA LEU A 120 7.62 13.29 -9.59
C LEU A 120 6.87 13.33 -8.26
N SER A 121 5.72 12.68 -8.12
CA SER A 121 4.93 12.74 -6.87
C SER A 121 5.70 12.23 -5.65
N VAL A 122 6.44 11.12 -5.79
CA VAL A 122 7.28 10.58 -4.70
C VAL A 122 8.43 11.54 -4.37
N PRO A 123 9.24 12.04 -5.34
CA PRO A 123 10.21 13.11 -5.08
C PRO A 123 9.63 14.36 -4.41
N LYS A 124 8.42 14.78 -4.80
CA LYS A 124 7.73 15.93 -4.18
C LYS A 124 7.35 15.65 -2.72
N ALA A 125 6.93 14.42 -2.39
CA ALA A 125 6.72 14.02 -1.00
C ALA A 125 8.02 13.97 -0.20
N CYS A 126 9.12 13.49 -0.78
CA CYS A 126 10.44 13.56 -0.14
C CYS A 126 10.86 15.01 0.17
N ASN A 127 10.62 15.96 -0.75
CA ASN A 127 10.87 17.38 -0.51
C ASN A 127 9.99 17.96 0.60
N GLU A 128 8.73 17.55 0.67
CA GLU A 128 7.82 17.96 1.74
C GLU A 128 8.27 17.41 3.10
N MET A 129 8.69 16.15 3.17
CA MET A 129 9.30 15.56 4.38
C MET A 129 10.53 16.35 4.82
N ALA A 130 11.45 16.66 3.90
CA ALA A 130 12.64 17.45 4.20
C ALA A 130 12.29 18.86 4.72
N ARG A 131 11.29 19.51 4.10
CA ARG A 131 10.78 20.82 4.52
C ARG A 131 10.21 20.80 5.95
N ARG A 132 9.65 19.66 6.37
CA ARG A 132 9.11 19.44 7.72
C ARG A 132 10.15 18.94 8.73
N GLY A 133 11.41 18.77 8.32
CA GLY A 133 12.50 18.41 9.21
C GLY A 133 12.72 16.91 9.41
N HIS A 134 12.12 16.05 8.58
CA HIS A 134 12.43 14.62 8.57
C HIS A 134 13.88 14.40 8.10
N THR A 135 14.54 13.41 8.71
CA THR A 135 15.91 13.05 8.37
C THR A 135 15.98 12.38 7.00
N GLN A 136 17.16 12.46 6.35
CA GLN A 136 17.41 11.73 5.10
C GLN A 136 17.16 10.22 5.27
N ALA A 137 17.43 9.67 6.45
CA ALA A 137 17.19 8.27 6.75
C ALA A 137 15.68 7.93 6.72
N GLU A 138 14.82 8.76 7.32
CA GLU A 138 13.37 8.55 7.31
C GLU A 138 12.80 8.69 5.90
N ILE A 139 13.27 9.68 5.13
CA ILE A 139 12.86 9.90 3.74
C ILE A 139 13.23 8.69 2.89
N GLU A 140 14.48 8.23 2.95
CA GLU A 140 14.94 7.04 2.23
C GLU A 140 14.19 5.78 2.67
N LYS A 141 13.81 5.69 3.95
CA LYS A 141 13.08 4.53 4.46
C LYS A 141 11.76 4.33 3.74
N VAL A 142 10.92 5.36 3.64
CA VAL A 142 9.59 5.25 3.04
C VAL A 142 9.60 5.29 1.51
N SER A 143 10.60 5.92 0.90
CA SER A 143 10.73 6.05 -0.55
C SER A 143 11.52 4.91 -1.21
N PHE A 144 12.36 4.19 -0.46
CA PHE A 144 13.23 3.15 -1.02
C PHE A 144 13.40 1.92 -0.12
N ARG A 145 13.80 2.05 1.15
CA ARG A 145 14.15 0.86 1.96
C ARG A 145 12.94 -0.01 2.27
N ASN A 146 11.77 0.57 2.55
CA ASN A 146 10.52 -0.15 2.72
C ASN A 146 10.10 -0.82 1.40
N PRO A 147 10.07 -0.11 0.25
CA PRO A 147 10.00 -0.69 -1.10
C PRO A 147 10.83 -1.94 -1.31
N LYS A 148 12.12 -1.79 -1.07
CA LYS A 148 13.08 -2.87 -1.20
C LYS A 148 12.78 -4.01 -0.23
N THR A 149 12.53 -3.73 1.04
CA THR A 149 12.30 -4.75 2.09
C THR A 149 11.09 -5.63 1.75
N PHE A 150 9.97 -5.04 1.36
CA PHE A 150 8.79 -5.81 1.00
C PHE A 150 9.01 -6.60 -0.31
N LEU A 151 9.50 -5.96 -1.38
CA LEU A 151 9.65 -6.61 -2.68
C LEU A 151 10.75 -7.70 -2.68
N SER A 152 11.80 -7.56 -1.86
CA SER A 152 12.86 -8.56 -1.71
C SER A 152 12.39 -9.88 -1.09
N GLN A 153 11.17 -9.94 -0.57
CA GLN A 153 10.54 -11.20 -0.17
C GLN A 153 10.12 -12.08 -1.37
N CYS A 154 10.17 -11.53 -2.59
CA CYS A 154 10.01 -12.27 -3.85
C CYS A 154 11.41 -12.58 -4.42
N SER A 155 11.70 -13.87 -4.64
CA SER A 155 13.01 -14.33 -5.14
C SER A 155 13.35 -13.84 -6.56
N LYS A 156 12.34 -13.38 -7.32
CA LYS A 156 12.50 -12.82 -8.66
C LYS A 156 12.90 -11.35 -8.63
N PHE A 157 12.69 -10.64 -7.52
CA PHE A 157 13.04 -9.24 -7.37
C PHE A 157 14.52 -9.07 -7.03
N LYS A 158 15.24 -8.32 -7.86
CA LYS A 158 16.66 -8.00 -7.67
C LYS A 158 16.83 -6.49 -7.76
N VAL A 159 17.61 -5.93 -6.86
CA VAL A 159 18.04 -4.53 -6.89
C VAL A 159 19.55 -4.56 -7.01
N ASP A 160 20.08 -3.91 -8.04
CA ASP A 160 21.53 -3.76 -8.20
C ASP A 160 22.08 -2.97 -7.00
N GLY A 161 23.25 -3.41 -6.52
CA GLY A 161 23.92 -2.85 -5.34
C GLY A 161 24.56 -1.49 -5.59
#